data_AF-A0A1H8EM63-F1
#
_entry.id   AF-A0A1H8EM63-F1
#
_cell.length_a   1.000
_cell.length_b   1.000
_cell.length_c   1.000
_cell.angle_alpha   90.00
_cell.angle_beta   90.00
_cell.angle_gamma   90.00
#
_symmetry.space_group_name_H-M   'P 1'
#
loop_
_entity.id
_entity.type
_entity.pdbx_description
1 polymer ?
#
loop_
_entity_poly.entity_id
_entity_poly.type
_entity_poly.pdbx_seq_one_letter_code
_entity_poly.pdbx_strand_id
1 'polypeptide(L)' 'MIKIVSLFLIGMLVLAMFGRLRFPGQKRLQSMKCDRCGRYRLGKGPCACGKG' A
#
# COMPACT_ATOMS: atom_id res chain seq x y z
N MET A 1 -26.77 -13.29 20.26
CA MET A 1 -26.44 -12.94 18.86
C MET A 1 -25.56 -11.69 18.76
N ILE A 2 -25.99 -10.52 19.29
CA ILE A 2 -25.25 -9.24 19.17
C ILE A 2 -23.80 -9.30 19.68
N LYS A 3 -23.54 -10.01 20.79
CA LYS A 3 -22.19 -10.17 21.37
C LYS A 3 -21.15 -10.76 20.41
N ILE A 4 -21.57 -11.69 19.54
CA ILE A 4 -20.65 -12.34 18.60
C ILE A 4 -20.36 -11.41 17.43
N VAL A 5 -21.40 -10.73 16.93
CA VAL A 5 -21.30 -9.75 15.85
C VAL A 5 -20.38 -8.59 16.26
N SER A 6 -20.51 -8.09 17.50
CA SER A 6 -19.64 -7.02 18.00
C SER A 6 -18.18 -7.44 18.09
N LEU A 7 -17.89 -8.66 18.57
CA LEU A 7 -16.51 -9.16 18.65
C LEU A 7 -15.90 -9.35 17.25
N PHE A 8 -16.70 -9.79 16.28
CA PHE A 8 -16.26 -9.98 14.90
C PHE A 8 -15.94 -8.65 14.21
N LEU A 9 -16.81 -7.63 14.38
CA LEU A 9 -16.56 -6.28 13.84
C LEU A 9 -15.29 -5.65 14.43
N ILE A 10 -15.10 -5.76 15.74
CA ILE A 10 -13.90 -5.23 16.41
C ILE A 10 -12.66 -5.96 15.88
N GLY A 11 -12.70 -7.29 15.75
CA GLY A 11 -11.62 -8.08 15.18
C GLY A 11 -11.26 -7.67 13.76
N MET A 12 -12.25 -7.50 12.88
CA MET A 12 -12.04 -7.04 11.50
C MET A 12 -11.43 -5.64 11.44
N LEU A 13 -11.87 -4.72 12.31
CA LEU A 13 -11.34 -3.36 12.37
C LEU A 13 -9.87 -3.34 12.77
N VAL A 14 -9.51 -4.12 13.80
CA VAL A 14 -8.11 -4.26 14.25
C VAL A 14 -7.26 -4.86 13.13
N LEU A 15 -7.72 -5.94 12.49
CA LEU A 15 -7.01 -6.56 11.36
C LEU A 15 -6.85 -5.60 10.18
N ALA A 16 -7.84 -4.74 9.90
CA ALA A 16 -7.74 -3.73 8.85
C ALA A 16 -6.70 -2.65 9.19
N MET A 17 -6.68 -2.15 10.43
CA MET A 17 -5.68 -1.16 10.87
C MET A 17 -4.27 -1.77 10.91
N PHE A 18 -4.13 -2.99 11.43
CA PHE A 18 -2.87 -3.70 11.48
C PHE A 18 -2.39 -4.12 10.09
N GLY A 19 -3.32 -4.56 9.23
CA GLY A 19 -3.08 -4.84 7.82
C GLY A 19 -2.55 -3.62 7.10
N ARG A 20 -3.20 -2.45 7.26
CA ARG A 20 -2.77 -1.16 6.68
C ARG A 20 -1.35 -0.78 7.06
N LEU A 21 -0.95 -0.98 8.31
CA LEU A 21 0.41 -0.69 8.79
C LEU A 21 1.42 -1.78 8.37
N ARG A 22 0.98 -3.03 8.24
CA ARG A 22 1.82 -4.17 7.84
C ARG A 22 1.92 -4.35 6.33
N PHE A 23 1.14 -3.65 5.49
CA PHE A 23 1.17 -3.76 4.01
C PHE A 23 2.59 -3.49 3.47
N PRO A 24 3.42 -4.53 3.26
CA PRO A 24 4.81 -4.35 2.86
C PRO A 24 4.90 -3.98 1.37
N GLY A 25 3.81 -4.18 0.61
CA GLY A 25 3.72 -3.89 -0.81
C GLY A 25 3.61 -2.40 -1.15
N GLN A 26 3.14 -1.56 -0.22
CA GLN A 26 2.96 -0.13 -0.50
C GLN A 26 4.30 0.59 -0.66
N LYS A 27 5.31 0.21 0.13
CA LYS A 27 6.69 0.71 -0.01
C LYS A 27 7.34 0.27 -1.33
N ARG A 28 7.10 -0.98 -1.75
CA ARG A 28 7.62 -1.51 -3.03
C ARG A 28 6.98 -0.82 -4.24
N LEU A 29 5.69 -0.51 -4.16
CA LEU A 29 4.99 0.27 -5.19
C LEU A 29 5.49 1.72 -5.22
N GLN A 30 5.76 2.33 -4.06
CA GLN A 30 6.33 3.67 -4.01
C GLN A 30 7.77 3.71 -4.51
N SER A 31 8.62 2.72 -4.22
CA SER A 31 9.99 2.67 -4.75
C SER A 31 10.06 2.38 -6.26
N MET A 32 8.99 1.81 -6.83
CA MET A 32 8.82 1.69 -8.27
C MET A 32 8.36 3.01 -8.92
N LYS A 33 7.93 4.02 -8.16
CA LYS A 33 7.66 5.35 -8.69
C LYS A 33 8.96 6.13 -8.79
N CYS A 34 9.06 7.01 -9.76
CA CYS A 34 10.19 7.94 -9.84
C CYS A 34 9.88 9.19 -9.00
N ASP A 35 10.81 9.56 -8.11
CA ASP A 35 10.64 10.61 -7.10
C ASP A 35 10.35 12.00 -7.67
N ARG A 36 10.79 12.29 -8.90
CA ARG A 36 10.52 13.59 -9.56
C ARG A 36 9.20 13.65 -10.32
N CYS A 37 8.78 12.55 -10.93
CA CYS A 37 7.59 12.51 -11.79
C CYS A 37 6.37 11.88 -11.09
N GLY A 38 6.54 11.16 -9.98
CA GLY A 38 5.49 10.40 -9.29
C GLY A 38 4.92 9.22 -10.08
N ARG A 39 5.33 9.06 -11.36
CA ARG A 39 4.90 7.98 -12.26
C ARG A 39 5.66 6.70 -11.94
N TYR A 40 4.99 5.56 -12.14
CA TYR A 40 5.62 4.25 -12.05
C TYR A 40 6.66 4.08 -13.18
N ARG A 41 7.84 3.56 -12.84
CA ARG A 41 8.88 3.18 -13.80
C ARG A 41 8.45 1.87 -14.45
N LEU A 42 7.82 1.94 -15.62
CA LEU A 42 7.48 0.77 -16.42
C LEU A 42 8.70 0.39 -17.28
N GLY A 43 9.48 -0.61 -16.81
CA GLY A 43 10.63 -1.15 -17.54
C GLY A 43 12.00 -0.69 -17.00
N LYS A 44 13.09 -1.10 -17.69
CA LYS A 44 14.49 -0.81 -17.31
C LYS A 44 15.04 0.49 -17.91
N GLY A 45 14.20 1.27 -18.59
CA GLY A 45 14.56 2.56 -19.18
C GLY A 45 14.37 3.74 -18.22
N PRO A 46 14.94 4.92 -18.51
CA PRO A 46 14.77 6.13 -17.68
C PRO A 46 13.28 6.54 -17.57
N CYS A 47 12.83 7.15 -16.43
CA CYS A 47 11.46 7.72 -16.35
C CYS A 47 11.29 8.67 -17.54
N ALA A 48 10.08 8.70 -18.13
CA ALA A 48 9.70 9.63 -19.18
C ALA A 48 9.97 11.12 -18.85
N CYS A 49 10.26 11.45 -17.58
CA CYS A 49 10.73 12.76 -17.15
C CYS A 49 12.23 13.03 -17.39
N GLY A 50 12.91 12.18 -18.16
CA GLY A 50 14.28 12.40 -18.65
C GLY A 50 15.40 12.28 -17.62
N LYS A 51 15.08 11.80 -16.41
CA LYS A 51 16.06 11.59 -15.34
C LYS A 51 15.52 10.40 -14.52
N GLY A 52 16.33 9.35 -14.40
CA GLY A 52 16.00 8.08 -13.76
C GLY A 52 16.99 7.78 -12.65
#